data_AF-A0A2E3XX53-F1
#
_entry.id   AF-A0A2E3XX53-F1
#
_cell.length_a   1.000
_cell.length_b   1.000
_cell.length_c   1.000
_cell.angle_alpha   90.00
_cell.angle_beta   90.00
_cell.angle_gamma   90.00
#
_symmetry.space_group_name_H-M   'P 1'
#
loop_
_entity.id
_entity.type
_entity.pdbx_description
1 polymer ?
#
loop_
_entity_poly.entity_id
_entity_poly.type
_entity_poly.pdbx_seq_one_letter_code
_entity_poly.pdbx_strand_id
1 'polypeptide(L)'
;MMNKKLLTLFLSFFSLLTYSDDTKKINEFIKSNDNVLVHVHATWCPSCKAQKKILDQMNKDHFKLLEVDFDKDKKFLKDNKIFQQSMLIAFNQGKEKARVFGITKKEKIVAFTDKNFEYSLQEEIDNRRKASNIPDAARMTMEQATEKLRKSGIIDKATKKGDQYIDFTLPNVHGKEVTLSEKLKDGPIVLTFYRGGWCPYCNLQLKAYQDHLEQFKAAGGQLIAVSPESMESANTTVKKHELQYEILTDNKNKEARKYGLVFQLEEDLKEVYLKFGLDLEKNQGNDSWELPVPATYVISKEGKIVYSFLNVDYVQRAEPNDIIKALESLK
;
A
#
# COMPACT_ATOMS: atom_id res chain seq x y z
N MET A 1 29.37 -21.97 -78.83
CA MET A 1 30.39 -22.02 -77.76
C MET A 1 30.17 -20.85 -76.82
N MET A 2 30.10 -21.15 -75.51
CA MET A 2 30.27 -20.32 -74.29
C MET A 2 30.65 -18.83 -74.47
N ASN A 3 30.19 -17.85 -73.67
CA ASN A 3 30.03 -17.85 -72.22
C ASN A 3 29.07 -16.71 -71.80
N LYS A 4 28.02 -17.02 -71.02
CA LYS A 4 27.23 -16.02 -70.29
C LYS A 4 27.99 -15.63 -69.02
N LYS A 5 28.33 -14.35 -68.86
CA LYS A 5 28.82 -13.80 -67.58
C LYS A 5 27.67 -13.76 -66.57
N LEU A 6 27.80 -14.54 -65.50
CA LEU A 6 26.92 -14.52 -64.33
C LEU A 6 27.31 -13.31 -63.48
N LEU A 7 26.45 -12.29 -63.43
CA LEU A 7 26.61 -11.15 -62.53
C LEU A 7 25.86 -11.47 -61.24
N THR A 8 26.59 -11.85 -60.20
CA THR A 8 26.05 -12.16 -58.88
C THR A 8 25.61 -10.86 -58.20
N LEU A 9 24.30 -10.68 -58.05
CA LEU A 9 23.71 -9.56 -57.31
C LEU A 9 23.83 -9.85 -55.81
N PHE A 10 24.81 -9.23 -55.14
CA PHE A 10 24.87 -9.20 -53.67
C PHE A 10 23.75 -8.28 -53.16
N LEU A 11 22.58 -8.85 -52.85
CA LEU A 11 21.60 -8.18 -52.01
C LEU A 11 22.13 -8.16 -50.57
N SER A 12 22.43 -6.96 -50.09
CA SER A 12 22.83 -6.69 -48.71
C SER A 12 21.68 -7.05 -47.75
N PHE A 13 21.73 -8.26 -47.21
CA PHE A 13 20.88 -8.73 -46.10
C PHE A 13 21.48 -8.23 -44.77
N PHE A 14 21.43 -6.92 -44.51
CA PHE A 14 21.99 -6.34 -43.28
C PHE A 14 21.16 -5.14 -42.80
N SER A 15 19.92 -5.36 -42.36
CA SER A 15 19.15 -4.33 -41.61
C SER A 15 17.89 -4.79 -40.86
N LEU A 16 17.56 -6.08 -40.80
CA LEU A 16 16.33 -6.54 -40.09
C LEU A 16 16.56 -7.09 -38.67
N LEU A 17 17.81 -7.35 -38.28
CA LEU A 17 18.13 -7.99 -36.99
C LEU A 17 18.34 -6.99 -35.82
N THR A 18 18.69 -5.72 -36.10
CA THR A 18 18.94 -4.73 -35.04
C THR A 18 17.65 -4.12 -34.50
N TYR A 19 16.63 -3.94 -35.35
CA TYR A 19 15.38 -3.26 -34.97
C TYR A 19 14.43 -4.11 -34.10
N SER A 20 14.50 -5.44 -34.25
CA SER A 20 13.69 -6.35 -33.44
C SER A 20 14.22 -6.47 -32.01
N ASP A 21 15.50 -6.21 -31.81
CA ASP A 21 16.19 -6.35 -30.53
C ASP A 21 15.82 -5.21 -29.56
N ASP A 22 15.70 -3.97 -30.04
CA ASP A 22 15.38 -2.82 -29.19
C ASP A 22 13.94 -2.85 -28.64
N THR A 23 12.97 -3.24 -29.47
CA THR A 23 11.59 -3.43 -28.98
C THR A 23 11.49 -4.58 -27.98
N LYS A 24 12.30 -5.63 -28.16
CA LYS A 24 12.35 -6.75 -27.21
C LYS A 24 12.92 -6.27 -25.86
N LYS A 25 14.02 -5.51 -25.86
CA LYS A 25 14.60 -4.91 -24.64
C LYS A 25 13.64 -3.98 -23.92
N ILE A 26 12.93 -3.10 -24.65
CA ILE A 26 11.90 -2.21 -24.07
C ILE A 26 10.82 -3.04 -23.37
N ASN A 27 10.29 -4.06 -24.05
CA ASN A 27 9.24 -4.91 -23.48
C ASN A 27 9.74 -5.75 -22.29
N GLU A 28 10.98 -6.23 -22.33
CA GLU A 28 11.61 -6.94 -21.22
C GLU A 28 11.80 -6.02 -20.01
N PHE A 29 12.26 -4.79 -20.21
CA PHE A 29 12.37 -3.78 -19.15
C PHE A 29 11.02 -3.49 -18.49
N ILE A 30 9.96 -3.32 -19.31
CA ILE A 30 8.60 -3.09 -18.83
C ILE A 30 8.08 -4.29 -18.02
N LYS A 31 8.45 -5.52 -18.38
CA LYS A 31 8.01 -6.74 -17.70
C LYS A 31 8.84 -7.09 -16.46
N SER A 32 10.09 -6.65 -16.38
CA SER A 32 11.01 -6.98 -15.28
C SER A 32 10.97 -6.01 -14.10
N ASN A 33 10.19 -4.93 -14.22
CA ASN A 33 10.04 -3.93 -13.18
C ASN A 33 8.56 -3.76 -12.81
N ASP A 34 8.28 -3.61 -11.50
CA ASP A 34 6.91 -3.48 -10.99
C ASP A 34 6.23 -2.22 -11.51
N ASN A 35 6.92 -1.07 -11.50
CA ASN A 35 6.39 0.21 -11.97
C ASN A 35 7.36 0.83 -12.98
N VAL A 36 6.88 1.13 -14.18
CA VAL A 36 7.66 1.79 -15.24
C VAL A 36 6.91 2.99 -15.80
N LEU A 37 7.54 4.16 -15.74
CA LEU A 37 7.11 5.33 -16.50
C LEU A 37 7.84 5.35 -17.83
N VAL A 38 7.11 5.13 -18.92
CA VAL A 38 7.64 5.31 -20.27
C VAL A 38 7.45 6.77 -20.69
N HIS A 39 8.55 7.45 -20.98
CA HIS A 39 8.57 8.78 -21.56
C HIS A 39 8.88 8.68 -23.06
N VAL A 40 7.87 8.92 -23.89
CA VAL A 40 8.00 8.92 -25.35
C VAL A 40 8.47 10.29 -25.80
N HIS A 41 9.71 10.41 -26.22
CA HIS A 41 10.37 11.69 -26.49
C HIS A 41 10.90 11.79 -27.92
N ALA A 42 11.16 13.00 -28.39
CA ALA A 42 11.93 13.24 -29.61
C ALA A 42 12.93 14.37 -29.36
N THR A 43 14.11 14.33 -29.99
CA THR A 43 15.17 15.32 -29.75
C THR A 43 14.78 16.74 -30.17
N TRP A 44 13.93 16.85 -31.21
CA TRP A 44 13.40 18.11 -31.72
C TRP A 44 12.16 18.62 -30.96
N CYS A 45 11.61 17.85 -30.01
CA CYS A 45 10.35 18.15 -29.33
C CYS A 45 10.56 19.04 -28.08
N PRO A 46 10.07 20.30 -28.07
CA PRO A 46 10.25 21.20 -26.93
C PRO A 46 9.52 20.72 -25.66
N SER A 47 8.29 20.22 -25.79
CA SER A 47 7.52 19.68 -24.68
C SER A 47 8.20 18.49 -24.01
N CYS A 48 8.87 17.64 -24.80
CA CYS A 48 9.64 16.49 -24.33
C CYS A 48 10.86 16.95 -23.51
N LYS A 49 11.54 18.04 -23.93
CA LYS A 49 12.63 18.63 -23.15
C LYS A 49 12.15 19.19 -21.81
N ALA A 50 10.98 19.84 -21.80
CA ALA A 50 10.36 20.33 -20.57
C ALA A 50 10.00 19.18 -19.62
N GLN A 51 9.39 18.11 -20.14
CA GLN A 51 9.11 16.87 -19.39
C GLN A 51 10.39 16.28 -18.81
N LYS A 52 11.43 16.09 -19.64
CA LYS A 52 12.71 15.50 -19.21
C LYS A 52 13.36 16.25 -18.06
N LYS A 53 13.38 17.59 -18.11
CA LYS A 53 13.93 18.41 -17.02
C LYS A 53 13.21 18.17 -15.69
N ILE A 54 11.88 18.02 -15.72
CA ILE A 54 11.08 17.72 -14.54
C ILE A 54 11.38 16.30 -14.06
N LEU A 55 11.30 15.32 -14.96
CA LEU A 55 11.55 13.91 -14.66
C LEU A 55 12.93 13.71 -14.04
N ASP A 56 13.97 14.36 -14.53
CA ASP A 56 15.33 14.27 -13.99
C ASP A 56 15.42 14.73 -12.53
N GLN A 57 14.60 15.70 -12.14
CA GLN A 57 14.56 16.26 -10.79
C GLN A 57 13.62 15.51 -9.83
N MET A 58 12.77 14.61 -10.33
CA MET A 58 11.83 13.86 -9.49
C MET A 58 12.54 12.75 -8.71
N ASN A 59 12.04 12.50 -7.50
CA ASN A 59 12.26 11.24 -6.82
C ASN A 59 11.57 10.12 -7.62
N LYS A 60 12.28 9.02 -7.85
CA LYS A 60 11.84 7.88 -8.67
C LYS A 60 11.86 6.57 -7.87
N ASP A 61 11.82 6.65 -6.54
CA ASP A 61 11.84 5.45 -5.69
C ASP A 61 10.68 4.48 -6.01
N HIS A 62 9.55 5.01 -6.49
CA HIS A 62 8.35 4.23 -6.77
C HIS A 62 8.17 3.80 -8.23
N PHE A 63 9.07 4.18 -9.16
CA PHE A 63 9.00 3.76 -10.56
C PHE A 63 10.35 3.86 -11.28
N LYS A 64 10.58 3.01 -12.28
CA LYS A 64 11.70 3.18 -13.21
C LYS A 64 11.29 4.05 -14.40
N LEU A 65 12.15 4.99 -14.76
CA LEU A 65 11.95 5.80 -15.98
C LEU A 65 12.57 5.07 -17.17
N LEU A 66 11.77 4.85 -18.22
CA LEU A 66 12.21 4.33 -19.51
C LEU A 66 11.99 5.39 -20.58
N GLU A 67 13.08 5.79 -21.24
CA GLU A 67 13.03 6.72 -22.37
C GLU A 67 12.82 5.93 -23.67
N VAL A 68 11.80 6.31 -24.44
CA VAL A 68 11.49 5.72 -25.76
C VAL A 68 11.54 6.83 -26.81
N ASP A 69 12.39 6.65 -27.81
CA ASP A 69 12.62 7.63 -28.86
C ASP A 69 11.54 7.48 -29.94
N PHE A 70 10.74 8.54 -30.12
CA PHE A 70 9.63 8.60 -31.06
C PHE A 70 10.09 8.37 -32.52
N ASP A 71 11.32 8.75 -32.86
CA ASP A 71 11.86 8.63 -34.21
C ASP A 71 12.52 7.27 -34.45
N LYS A 72 13.09 6.66 -33.39
CA LYS A 72 13.85 5.41 -33.51
C LYS A 72 13.07 4.16 -33.14
N ASP A 73 12.16 4.21 -32.18
CA ASP A 73 11.51 3.02 -31.61
C ASP A 73 10.16 2.68 -32.28
N LYS A 74 10.04 2.87 -33.60
CA LYS A 74 8.78 2.80 -34.35
C LYS A 74 8.01 1.50 -34.18
N LYS A 75 8.70 0.36 -33.97
CA LYS A 75 8.01 -0.92 -33.76
C LYS A 75 7.28 -0.94 -32.41
N PHE A 76 7.95 -0.58 -31.32
CA PHE A 76 7.30 -0.44 -30.01
C PHE A 76 6.14 0.56 -30.06
N LEU A 77 6.34 1.71 -30.71
CA LEU A 77 5.30 2.74 -30.85
C LEU A 77 4.08 2.20 -31.60
N LYS A 78 4.30 1.49 -32.71
CA LYS A 78 3.23 0.86 -33.52
C LYS A 78 2.49 -0.21 -32.72
N ASP A 79 3.23 -1.12 -32.06
CA ASP A 79 2.66 -2.21 -31.28
C ASP A 79 1.78 -1.69 -30.13
N ASN A 80 2.15 -0.55 -29.52
CA ASN A 80 1.45 0.07 -28.39
C ASN A 80 0.51 1.22 -28.79
N LYS A 81 0.25 1.39 -30.10
CA LYS A 81 -0.66 2.42 -30.67
C LYS A 81 -0.29 3.84 -30.20
N ILE A 82 0.99 4.18 -30.24
CA ILE A 82 1.54 5.47 -29.87
C ILE A 82 1.84 6.24 -31.16
N PHE A 83 1.13 7.34 -31.37
CA PHE A 83 1.23 8.15 -32.59
C PHE A 83 1.77 9.57 -32.35
N GLN A 84 2.09 9.89 -31.09
CA GLN A 84 2.58 11.21 -30.69
C GLN A 84 3.75 11.09 -29.71
N GLN A 85 4.71 11.98 -29.84
CA GLN A 85 5.74 12.27 -28.85
C GLN A 85 5.16 13.03 -27.65
N SER A 86 5.96 13.29 -26.62
CA SER A 86 5.55 13.99 -25.39
C SER A 86 4.47 13.23 -24.61
N MET A 87 4.48 11.90 -24.73
CA MET A 87 3.59 11.03 -23.96
C MET A 87 4.31 10.47 -22.74
N LEU A 88 3.57 10.41 -21.65
CA LEU A 88 3.93 9.65 -20.45
C LEU A 88 2.96 8.47 -20.35
N ILE A 89 3.50 7.27 -20.20
CA ILE A 89 2.71 6.03 -20.11
C ILE A 89 3.15 5.30 -18.85
N ALA A 90 2.20 5.02 -17.96
CA ALA A 90 2.43 4.28 -16.75
C ALA A 90 2.14 2.80 -16.97
N PHE A 91 3.14 1.97 -16.71
CA PHE A 91 3.03 0.51 -16.67
C PHE A 91 3.17 0.01 -15.24
N ASN A 92 2.31 -0.90 -14.83
CA ASN A 92 2.40 -1.65 -13.59
C ASN A 92 2.40 -3.15 -13.91
N GLN A 93 3.42 -3.88 -13.46
CA GLN A 93 3.64 -5.30 -13.71
C GLN A 93 3.51 -5.66 -15.20
N GLY A 94 4.16 -4.87 -16.05
CA GLY A 94 4.15 -5.03 -17.50
C GLY A 94 2.83 -4.70 -18.20
N LYS A 95 1.79 -4.24 -17.48
CA LYS A 95 0.51 -3.83 -18.05
C LYS A 95 0.37 -2.32 -18.02
N GLU A 96 -0.05 -1.74 -19.13
CA GLU A 96 -0.38 -0.32 -19.17
C GLU A 96 -1.55 0.00 -18.24
N LYS A 97 -1.36 0.95 -17.32
CA LYS A 97 -2.38 1.46 -16.39
C LYS A 97 -3.01 2.75 -16.90
N ALA A 98 -2.20 3.67 -17.39
CA ALA A 98 -2.64 4.98 -17.87
C ALA A 98 -1.64 5.59 -18.85
N ARG A 99 -2.11 6.54 -19.66
CA ARG A 99 -1.28 7.40 -20.50
C ARG A 99 -1.79 8.84 -20.48
N VAL A 100 -0.89 9.79 -20.66
CA VAL A 100 -1.21 11.21 -20.76
C VAL A 100 -0.32 11.88 -21.81
N PHE A 101 -0.90 12.81 -22.59
CA PHE A 101 -0.21 13.54 -23.65
C PHE A 101 0.05 14.99 -23.26
N GLY A 102 1.26 15.47 -23.56
CA GLY A 102 1.57 16.90 -23.63
C GLY A 102 1.61 17.65 -22.29
N ILE A 103 1.55 16.96 -21.15
CA ILE A 103 1.69 17.63 -19.85
C ILE A 103 3.14 18.07 -19.60
N THR A 104 3.33 19.35 -19.30
CA THR A 104 4.66 19.97 -19.12
C THR A 104 4.79 20.76 -17.82
N LYS A 105 3.74 20.77 -16.98
CA LYS A 105 3.76 21.38 -15.64
C LYS A 105 4.19 20.34 -14.61
N LYS A 106 5.08 20.72 -13.68
CA LYS A 106 5.63 19.81 -12.65
C LYS A 106 4.53 19.13 -11.84
N GLU A 107 3.55 19.90 -11.39
CA GLU A 107 2.45 19.43 -10.54
C GLU A 107 1.60 18.38 -11.26
N LYS A 108 1.42 18.52 -12.58
CA LYS A 108 0.67 17.55 -13.39
C LYS A 108 1.43 16.25 -13.61
N ILE A 109 2.74 16.33 -13.79
CA ILE A 109 3.59 15.14 -13.98
C ILE A 109 3.67 14.36 -12.65
N VAL A 110 3.91 15.06 -11.55
CA VAL A 110 3.89 14.48 -10.19
C VAL A 110 2.53 13.85 -9.91
N ALA A 111 1.41 14.56 -10.11
CA ALA A 111 0.09 13.97 -9.91
C ALA A 111 -0.19 12.74 -10.81
N PHE A 112 0.37 12.71 -12.02
CA PHE A 112 0.27 11.53 -12.89
C PHE A 112 1.09 10.37 -12.35
N THR A 113 2.33 10.59 -11.91
CA THR A 113 3.16 9.51 -11.35
C THR A 113 2.61 9.01 -10.04
N ASP A 114 2.20 9.91 -9.14
CA ASP A 114 1.73 9.54 -7.81
C ASP A 114 0.47 8.67 -7.93
N LYS A 115 -0.49 9.12 -8.75
CA LYS A 115 -1.71 8.36 -9.02
C LYS A 115 -1.47 6.95 -9.57
N ASN A 116 -0.38 6.72 -10.30
CA ASN A 116 -0.15 5.46 -11.01
C ASN A 116 0.95 4.57 -10.40
N PHE A 117 1.77 5.12 -9.50
CA PHE A 117 2.94 4.42 -8.94
C PHE A 117 3.08 4.54 -7.43
N GLU A 118 2.40 5.48 -6.75
CA GLU A 118 2.39 5.43 -5.29
C GLU A 118 1.75 4.12 -4.84
N TYR A 119 2.39 3.52 -3.83
CA TYR A 119 1.84 2.37 -3.14
C TYR A 119 0.47 2.74 -2.53
N SER A 120 -0.52 1.87 -2.71
CA SER A 120 -1.81 1.98 -2.02
C SER A 120 -2.11 0.66 -1.32
N LEU A 121 -2.14 0.72 0.01
CA LEU A 121 -2.61 -0.39 0.84
C LEU A 121 -4.07 -0.71 0.51
N GLN A 122 -4.89 0.30 0.23
CA GLN A 122 -6.29 0.07 -0.11
C GLN A 122 -6.44 -0.68 -1.43
N GLU A 123 -5.62 -0.42 -2.45
CA GLU A 123 -5.63 -1.21 -3.70
C GLU A 123 -5.27 -2.68 -3.44
N GLU A 124 -4.27 -2.96 -2.59
CA GLU A 124 -3.91 -4.34 -2.21
C GLU A 124 -5.05 -5.06 -1.49
N ILE A 125 -5.72 -4.37 -0.56
CA ILE A 125 -6.86 -4.92 0.16
C ILE A 125 -8.04 -5.18 -0.78
N ASP A 126 -8.34 -4.25 -1.67
CA ASP A 126 -9.41 -4.40 -2.66
C ASP A 126 -9.14 -5.57 -3.61
N ASN A 127 -7.89 -5.74 -4.04
CA ASN A 127 -7.48 -6.88 -4.86
C ASN A 127 -7.61 -8.20 -4.09
N ARG A 128 -7.20 -8.23 -2.82
CA ARG A 128 -7.37 -9.41 -1.96
C ARG A 128 -8.85 -9.76 -1.76
N ARG A 129 -9.70 -8.75 -1.56
CA ARG A 129 -11.15 -8.90 -1.42
C ARG A 129 -11.77 -9.45 -2.69
N LYS A 130 -11.40 -8.90 -3.87
CA LYS A 130 -11.87 -9.39 -5.18
C LYS A 130 -11.45 -10.83 -5.46
N ALA A 131 -10.26 -11.23 -5.01
CA ALA A 131 -9.74 -12.59 -5.15
C ALA A 131 -10.25 -13.57 -4.08
N SER A 132 -11.13 -13.14 -3.18
CA SER A 132 -11.62 -13.96 -2.07
C SER A 132 -12.77 -14.86 -2.52
N ASN A 133 -12.72 -16.14 -2.16
CA ASN A 133 -13.77 -17.13 -2.45
C ASN A 133 -14.80 -17.25 -1.31
N ILE A 134 -15.06 -16.16 -0.59
CA ILE A 134 -16.07 -16.15 0.49
C ILE A 134 -17.46 -16.31 -0.15
N PRO A 135 -18.30 -17.27 0.30
CA PRO A 135 -19.67 -17.42 -0.20
C PRO A 135 -20.52 -16.17 0.06
N ASP A 136 -21.44 -15.86 -0.86
CA ASP A 136 -22.27 -14.65 -0.77
C ASP A 136 -23.06 -14.54 0.54
N ALA A 137 -23.60 -15.65 1.05
CA ALA A 137 -24.32 -15.66 2.32
C ALA A 137 -23.43 -15.20 3.49
N ALA A 138 -22.19 -15.69 3.56
CA ALA A 138 -21.24 -15.27 4.59
C ALA A 138 -20.82 -13.80 4.41
N ARG A 139 -20.62 -13.36 3.16
CA ARG A 139 -20.34 -11.95 2.84
C ARG A 139 -21.48 -11.04 3.29
N MET A 140 -22.72 -11.43 3.04
CA MET A 140 -23.92 -10.69 3.48
C MET A 140 -23.99 -10.59 5.01
N THR A 141 -23.72 -11.68 5.75
CA THR A 141 -23.66 -11.62 7.22
C THR A 141 -22.59 -10.63 7.71
N MET A 142 -21.40 -10.65 7.13
CA MET A 142 -20.33 -9.71 7.48
C MET A 142 -20.69 -8.26 7.14
N GLU A 143 -21.35 -8.02 6.00
CA GLU A 143 -21.83 -6.69 5.59
C GLU A 143 -22.95 -6.17 6.51
N GLN A 144 -23.89 -7.05 6.90
CA GLN A 144 -24.95 -6.72 7.85
C GLN A 144 -24.38 -6.38 9.24
N ALA A 145 -23.44 -7.17 9.74
CA ALA A 145 -22.77 -6.89 11.01
C ALA A 145 -22.03 -5.53 10.95
N THR A 146 -21.37 -5.23 9.83
CA THR A 146 -20.71 -3.92 9.61
C THR A 146 -21.73 -2.78 9.63
N GLU A 147 -22.90 -2.94 9.01
CA GLU A 147 -23.96 -1.93 9.01
C GLU A 147 -24.59 -1.74 10.39
N LYS A 148 -24.82 -2.82 11.15
CA LYS A 148 -25.27 -2.73 12.55
C LYS A 148 -24.26 -1.98 13.41
N LEU A 149 -22.97 -2.28 13.24
CA LEU A 149 -21.89 -1.58 13.94
C LEU A 149 -21.85 -0.10 13.57
N ARG A 150 -22.02 0.24 12.28
CA ARG A 150 -22.17 1.64 11.81
C ARG A 150 -23.30 2.37 12.53
N LYS A 151 -24.48 1.75 12.60
CA LYS A 151 -25.67 2.31 13.26
C LYS A 151 -25.55 2.46 14.77
N SER A 152 -24.64 1.72 15.41
CA SER A 152 -24.42 1.85 16.86
C SER A 152 -23.79 3.18 17.28
N GLY A 153 -23.24 3.95 16.33
CA GLY A 153 -22.54 5.20 16.59
C GLY A 153 -21.19 5.01 17.28
N ILE A 154 -20.58 3.82 17.17
CA ILE A 154 -19.30 3.52 17.82
C ILE A 154 -18.20 4.52 17.44
N ILE A 155 -18.14 4.92 16.17
CA ILE A 155 -17.14 5.88 15.67
C ILE A 155 -17.34 7.27 16.26
N ASP A 156 -18.59 7.69 16.49
CA ASP A 156 -18.88 9.02 17.04
C ASP A 156 -18.37 9.17 18.47
N LYS A 157 -18.30 8.06 19.20
CA LYS A 157 -17.83 7.95 20.59
C LYS A 157 -16.34 7.61 20.70
N ALA A 158 -15.71 7.20 19.59
CA ALA A 158 -14.31 6.82 19.59
C ALA A 158 -13.40 8.06 19.70
N THR A 159 -12.26 7.88 20.35
CA THR A 159 -11.18 8.87 20.39
C THR A 159 -10.75 9.21 18.97
N LYS A 160 -10.58 10.49 18.64
CA LYS A 160 -10.32 10.96 17.26
C LYS A 160 -9.35 12.13 17.20
N LYS A 161 -9.01 12.56 15.97
CA LYS A 161 -8.19 13.75 15.72
C LYS A 161 -8.72 14.95 16.51
N GLY A 162 -7.80 15.62 17.21
CA GLY A 162 -8.08 16.76 18.07
C GLY A 162 -8.11 16.40 19.56
N ASP A 163 -8.43 15.14 19.89
CA ASP A 163 -8.46 14.67 21.27
C ASP A 163 -7.04 14.47 21.83
N GLN A 164 -6.96 14.34 23.15
CA GLN A 164 -5.78 13.83 23.84
C GLN A 164 -5.73 12.31 23.71
N TYR A 165 -4.53 11.76 23.56
CA TYR A 165 -4.33 10.31 23.64
C TYR A 165 -4.66 9.78 25.04
N ILE A 166 -4.95 8.48 25.11
CA ILE A 166 -5.17 7.78 26.37
C ILE A 166 -3.91 6.94 26.64
N ASP A 167 -3.21 7.27 27.72
CA ASP A 167 -2.00 6.56 28.12
C ASP A 167 -2.32 5.15 28.62
N PHE A 168 -1.42 4.21 28.33
CA PHE A 168 -1.50 2.84 28.82
C PHE A 168 -0.12 2.20 28.86
N THR A 169 -0.03 1.12 29.64
CA THR A 169 1.11 0.21 29.69
C THR A 169 0.62 -1.18 29.32
N LEU A 170 1.22 -1.78 28.30
CA LEU A 170 0.91 -3.14 27.86
C LEU A 170 2.20 -3.93 27.60
N PRO A 171 2.18 -5.26 27.81
CA PRO A 171 3.30 -6.11 27.47
C PRO A 171 3.42 -6.25 25.95
N ASN A 172 4.65 -6.21 25.46
CA ASN A 172 4.98 -6.63 24.12
C ASN A 172 5.08 -8.17 24.03
N VAL A 173 5.33 -8.70 22.83
CA VAL A 173 5.43 -10.15 22.58
C VAL A 173 6.57 -10.87 23.34
N HIS A 174 7.50 -10.12 23.94
CA HIS A 174 8.57 -10.64 24.78
C HIS A 174 8.27 -10.51 26.29
N GLY A 175 7.08 -10.06 26.66
CA GLY A 175 6.66 -9.82 28.04
C GLY A 175 7.23 -8.54 28.65
N LYS A 176 7.86 -7.67 27.86
CA LYS A 176 8.35 -6.37 28.33
C LYS A 176 7.20 -5.37 28.31
N GLU A 177 6.97 -4.69 29.43
CA GLU A 177 6.01 -3.60 29.51
C GLU A 177 6.44 -2.40 28.67
N VAL A 178 5.50 -1.86 27.89
CA VAL A 178 5.67 -0.69 27.05
C VAL A 178 4.61 0.33 27.42
N THR A 179 5.04 1.52 27.87
CA THR A 179 4.17 2.64 28.22
C THR A 179 4.18 3.70 27.12
N LEU A 180 3.02 4.15 26.65
CA LEU A 180 2.95 5.15 25.57
C LEU A 180 3.59 6.49 25.96
N SER A 181 3.31 7.01 27.15
CA SER A 181 3.90 8.26 27.66
C SER A 181 5.43 8.22 27.74
N GLU A 182 6.02 7.04 27.96
CA GLU A 182 7.47 6.87 27.91
C GLU A 182 7.99 6.91 26.48
N LYS A 183 7.33 6.20 25.56
CA LYS A 183 7.70 6.20 24.12
C LYS A 183 7.54 7.58 23.48
N LEU A 184 6.55 8.37 23.90
CA LEU A 184 6.36 9.74 23.40
C LEU A 184 7.54 10.68 23.71
N LYS A 185 8.33 10.40 24.75
CA LYS A 185 9.54 11.19 25.04
C LYS A 185 10.56 11.12 23.91
N ASP A 186 10.59 10.00 23.19
CA ASP A 186 11.50 9.71 22.10
C ASP A 186 10.99 10.24 20.75
N GLY A 187 9.67 10.46 20.59
CA GLY A 187 9.07 11.06 19.40
C GLY A 187 7.57 10.77 19.23
N PRO A 188 6.91 11.34 18.20
CA PRO A 188 5.54 11.01 17.83
C PRO A 188 5.30 9.50 17.64
N ILE A 189 4.09 9.04 17.94
CA ILE A 189 3.70 7.63 17.82
C ILE A 189 2.62 7.47 16.75
N VAL A 190 2.85 6.57 15.80
CA VAL A 190 1.84 5.92 14.99
C VAL A 190 1.28 4.74 15.79
N LEU A 191 0.07 4.87 16.32
CA LEU A 191 -0.59 3.84 17.11
C LEU A 191 -1.67 3.17 16.26
N THR A 192 -1.60 1.85 16.07
CA THR A 192 -2.62 1.12 15.31
C THR A 192 -3.25 -0.01 16.13
N PHE A 193 -4.58 0.00 16.24
CA PHE A 193 -5.35 -1.11 16.77
C PHE A 193 -5.78 -2.03 15.63
N TYR A 194 -5.55 -3.33 15.78
CA TYR A 194 -5.92 -4.34 14.79
C TYR A 194 -6.57 -5.56 15.46
N ARG A 195 -7.24 -6.38 14.65
CA ARG A 195 -8.11 -7.45 15.15
C ARG A 195 -7.35 -8.72 15.55
N GLY A 196 -6.22 -8.96 14.90
CA GLY A 196 -5.35 -10.11 15.08
C GLY A 196 -4.73 -10.59 13.76
N GLY A 197 -3.64 -11.35 13.82
CA GLY A 197 -2.91 -11.86 12.65
C GLY A 197 -3.60 -13.00 11.92
N TRP A 198 -4.69 -13.53 12.48
CA TRP A 198 -5.63 -14.39 11.76
C TRP A 198 -6.42 -13.62 10.68
N CYS A 199 -6.52 -12.29 10.79
CA CYS A 199 -7.27 -11.46 9.84
C CYS A 199 -6.41 -11.14 8.61
N PRO A 200 -6.82 -11.56 7.39
CA PRO A 200 -6.01 -11.37 6.18
C PRO A 200 -5.77 -9.89 5.84
N TYR A 201 -6.74 -9.01 6.14
CA TYR A 201 -6.61 -7.57 5.90
C TYR A 201 -5.72 -6.88 6.94
N CYS A 202 -5.67 -7.39 8.18
CA CYS A 202 -4.71 -6.90 9.17
C CYS A 202 -3.28 -7.26 8.75
N ASN A 203 -3.06 -8.46 8.22
CA ASN A 203 -1.74 -8.88 7.75
C ASN A 203 -1.21 -8.01 6.60
N LEU A 204 -2.07 -7.60 5.67
CA LEU A 204 -1.69 -6.64 4.62
C LEU A 204 -1.28 -5.29 5.22
N GLN A 205 -2.06 -4.76 6.18
CA GLN A 205 -1.73 -3.51 6.87
C GLN A 205 -0.40 -3.61 7.62
N LEU A 206 -0.19 -4.66 8.42
CA LEU A 206 1.03 -4.84 9.22
C LEU A 206 2.25 -4.95 8.31
N LYS A 207 2.15 -5.71 7.21
CA LYS A 207 3.23 -5.80 6.23
C LYS A 207 3.48 -4.46 5.52
N ALA A 208 2.44 -3.76 5.09
CA ALA A 208 2.58 -2.44 4.48
C ALA A 208 3.30 -1.46 5.42
N TYR A 209 2.96 -1.47 6.70
CA TYR A 209 3.61 -0.61 7.68
C TYR A 209 5.05 -1.05 7.99
N GLN A 210 5.35 -2.35 7.96
CA GLN A 210 6.72 -2.86 8.01
C GLN A 210 7.55 -2.37 6.80
N ASP A 211 6.98 -2.43 5.60
CA ASP A 211 7.64 -1.98 4.36
C ASP A 211 7.87 -0.46 4.34
N HIS A 212 7.11 0.31 5.14
CA HIS A 212 7.24 1.76 5.29
C HIS A 212 7.87 2.19 6.62
N LEU A 213 8.41 1.25 7.40
CA LEU A 213 8.87 1.51 8.77
C LEU A 213 10.00 2.55 8.81
N GLU A 214 10.93 2.51 7.86
CA GLU A 214 12.04 3.47 7.78
C GLU A 214 11.55 4.86 7.37
N GLN A 215 10.52 4.97 6.52
CA GLN A 215 9.89 6.25 6.20
C GLN A 215 9.17 6.84 7.41
N PHE A 216 8.47 6.03 8.20
CA PHE A 216 7.88 6.50 9.46
C PHE A 216 8.96 7.03 10.41
N LYS A 217 10.08 6.32 10.57
CA LYS A 217 11.22 6.76 11.40
C LYS A 217 11.85 8.05 10.86
N ALA A 218 12.07 8.16 9.56
CA ALA A 218 12.60 9.37 8.91
C ALA A 218 11.64 10.58 9.05
N ALA A 219 10.33 10.32 9.11
CA ALA A 219 9.32 11.32 9.46
C ALA A 219 9.31 11.68 10.95
N GLY A 220 10.13 11.02 11.78
CA GLY A 220 10.23 11.24 13.23
C GLY A 220 9.29 10.37 14.07
N GLY A 221 8.50 9.51 13.42
CA GLY A 221 7.50 8.67 14.07
C GLY A 221 8.02 7.31 14.50
N GLN A 222 7.34 6.72 15.48
CA GLN A 222 7.51 5.35 15.93
C GLN A 222 6.23 4.57 15.69
N LEU A 223 6.32 3.30 15.31
CA LEU A 223 5.12 2.47 15.09
C LEU A 223 4.89 1.52 16.27
N ILE A 224 3.66 1.49 16.76
CA ILE A 224 3.18 0.56 17.78
C ILE A 224 1.84 -0.02 17.32
N ALA A 225 1.73 -1.35 17.30
CA ALA A 225 0.47 -2.03 16.99
C ALA A 225 -0.06 -2.80 18.20
N VAL A 226 -1.38 -2.77 18.38
CA VAL A 226 -2.08 -3.36 19.53
C VAL A 226 -3.21 -4.25 19.04
N SER A 227 -3.31 -5.46 19.59
CA SER A 227 -4.44 -6.36 19.37
C SER A 227 -4.80 -7.11 20.65
N PRO A 228 -5.99 -7.73 20.72
CA PRO A 228 -6.34 -8.60 21.85
C PRO A 228 -5.78 -10.02 21.72
N GLU A 229 -4.85 -10.26 20.80
CA GLU A 229 -4.23 -11.57 20.64
C GLU A 229 -3.52 -12.00 21.91
N SER A 230 -3.56 -13.31 22.18
CA SER A 230 -2.66 -13.93 23.14
C SER A 230 -1.20 -13.68 22.75
N MET A 231 -0.29 -13.75 23.72
CA MET A 231 1.14 -13.59 23.46
C MET A 231 1.67 -14.64 22.46
N GLU A 232 1.11 -15.84 22.45
CA GLU A 232 1.46 -16.90 21.49
C GLU A 232 1.03 -16.55 20.06
N SER A 233 -0.22 -16.12 19.87
CA SER A 233 -0.73 -15.70 18.56
C SER A 233 0.00 -14.45 18.04
N ALA A 234 0.22 -13.45 18.90
CA ALA A 234 0.96 -12.24 18.54
C ALA A 234 2.41 -12.56 18.12
N ASN A 235 3.10 -13.46 18.85
CA ASN A 235 4.43 -13.93 18.47
C ASN A 235 4.45 -14.63 17.10
N THR A 236 3.42 -15.43 16.80
CA THR A 236 3.26 -16.08 15.49
C THR A 236 3.13 -15.04 14.38
N THR A 237 2.33 -14.00 14.61
CA THR A 237 2.14 -12.88 13.68
C THR A 237 3.45 -12.13 13.42
N VAL A 238 4.20 -11.79 14.48
CA VAL A 238 5.52 -11.13 14.38
C VAL A 238 6.48 -11.94 13.51
N LYS A 239 6.62 -13.24 13.79
CA LYS A 239 7.55 -14.11 13.06
C LYS A 239 7.16 -14.27 11.59
N LYS A 240 5.86 -14.44 11.32
CA LYS A 240 5.33 -14.66 9.96
C LYS A 240 5.58 -13.46 9.05
N HIS A 241 5.54 -12.24 9.60
CA HIS A 241 5.65 -11.01 8.84
C HIS A 241 6.95 -10.25 9.09
N GLU A 242 7.89 -10.85 9.83
CA GLU A 242 9.19 -10.26 10.18
C GLU A 242 9.06 -8.84 10.75
N LEU A 243 8.05 -8.63 11.61
CA LEU A 243 7.74 -7.31 12.15
C LEU A 243 8.85 -6.84 13.09
N GLN A 244 9.34 -5.62 12.87
CA GLN A 244 10.46 -5.00 13.59
C GLN A 244 10.03 -3.86 14.53
N TYR A 245 8.72 -3.60 14.63
CA TYR A 245 8.14 -2.59 15.50
C TYR A 245 7.36 -3.25 16.65
N GLU A 246 7.02 -2.47 17.68
CA GLU A 246 6.40 -3.00 18.89
C GLU A 246 4.99 -3.54 18.60
N ILE A 247 4.77 -4.81 18.93
CA ILE A 247 3.44 -5.45 18.96
C ILE A 247 3.06 -5.71 20.41
N LEU A 248 1.97 -5.10 20.85
CA LEU A 248 1.46 -5.16 22.22
C LEU A 248 0.18 -5.98 22.31
N THR A 249 0.01 -6.70 23.42
CA THR A 249 -1.17 -7.54 23.66
C THR A 249 -2.14 -6.87 24.64
N ASP A 250 -3.31 -6.45 24.17
CA ASP A 250 -4.38 -5.86 24.98
C ASP A 250 -5.43 -6.92 25.36
N ASN A 251 -5.08 -7.76 26.33
CA ASN A 251 -5.95 -8.87 26.73
C ASN A 251 -7.33 -8.37 27.19
N LYS A 252 -8.40 -8.95 26.61
CA LYS A 252 -9.81 -8.55 26.78
C LYS A 252 -10.13 -7.12 26.30
N ASN A 253 -9.32 -6.58 25.38
CA ASN A 253 -9.50 -5.26 24.77
C ASN A 253 -9.68 -4.14 25.82
N LYS A 254 -8.92 -4.16 26.93
CA LYS A 254 -9.09 -3.19 28.02
C LYS A 254 -8.74 -1.79 27.56
N GLU A 255 -7.64 -1.65 26.82
CA GLU A 255 -7.13 -0.37 26.36
C GLU A 255 -7.89 0.12 25.12
N ALA A 256 -8.14 -0.76 24.15
CA ALA A 256 -8.99 -0.47 23.01
C ALA A 256 -10.40 0.02 23.42
N ARG A 257 -10.94 -0.46 24.55
CA ARG A 257 -12.23 0.00 25.08
C ARG A 257 -12.20 1.44 25.56
N LYS A 258 -11.09 1.87 26.16
CA LYS A 258 -10.91 3.27 26.57
C LYS A 258 -10.91 4.20 25.36
N TYR A 259 -10.38 3.75 24.22
CA TYR A 259 -10.45 4.47 22.94
C TYR A 259 -11.83 4.41 22.26
N GLY A 260 -12.81 3.68 22.83
CA GLY A 260 -14.15 3.54 22.27
C GLY A 260 -14.23 2.62 21.05
N LEU A 261 -13.28 1.69 20.88
CA LEU A 261 -13.16 0.88 19.67
C LEU A 261 -13.81 -0.50 19.75
N VAL A 262 -14.21 -0.95 20.93
CA VAL A 262 -14.56 -2.37 21.16
C VAL A 262 -16.02 -2.62 20.88
N PHE A 263 -16.30 -3.68 20.13
CA PHE A 263 -17.63 -4.21 19.91
C PHE A 263 -17.66 -5.72 20.16
N GLN A 264 -18.82 -6.22 20.55
CA GLN A 264 -19.07 -7.64 20.70
C GLN A 264 -19.58 -8.22 19.38
N LEU A 265 -19.09 -9.42 19.02
CA LEU A 265 -19.56 -10.12 17.84
C LEU A 265 -20.93 -10.74 18.11
N GLU A 266 -21.85 -10.56 17.18
CA GLU A 266 -23.15 -11.24 17.18
C GLU A 266 -23.00 -12.71 16.79
N GLU A 267 -23.91 -13.57 17.29
CA GLU A 267 -23.84 -15.03 17.12
C GLU A 267 -23.75 -15.48 15.66
N ASP A 268 -24.47 -14.82 14.75
CA ASP A 268 -24.44 -15.09 13.32
C ASP A 268 -23.03 -14.88 12.72
N LEU A 269 -22.33 -13.83 13.14
CA LEU A 269 -20.96 -13.55 12.72
C LEU A 269 -19.96 -14.53 13.37
N LYS A 270 -20.18 -14.94 14.62
CA LYS A 270 -19.36 -15.97 15.29
C LYS A 270 -19.41 -17.29 14.53
N GLU A 271 -20.61 -17.73 14.14
CA GLU A 271 -20.78 -18.95 13.34
C GLU A 271 -20.04 -18.88 12.01
N VAL A 272 -20.11 -17.74 11.31
CA VAL A 272 -19.37 -17.53 10.07
C VAL A 272 -17.86 -17.66 10.31
N TYR A 273 -17.35 -17.09 11.39
CA TYR A 273 -15.91 -17.11 11.69
C TYR A 273 -15.43 -18.52 12.01
N LEU A 274 -16.16 -19.24 12.84
CA LEU A 274 -15.86 -20.64 13.16
C LEU A 274 -15.88 -21.53 11.90
N LYS A 275 -16.83 -21.32 10.97
CA LYS A 275 -16.86 -22.04 9.68
C LYS A 275 -15.62 -21.79 8.82
N PHE A 276 -14.98 -20.64 8.97
CA PHE A 276 -13.70 -20.31 8.31
C PHE A 276 -12.48 -20.69 9.15
N GLY A 277 -12.64 -21.41 10.27
CA GLY A 277 -11.55 -21.79 11.17
C GLY A 277 -10.99 -20.62 11.99
N LEU A 278 -11.73 -19.52 12.09
CA LEU A 278 -11.35 -18.33 12.84
C LEU A 278 -11.90 -18.44 14.27
N ASP A 279 -11.16 -19.14 15.12
CA ASP A 279 -11.47 -19.30 16.54
C ASP A 279 -10.88 -18.14 17.34
N LEU A 280 -11.72 -17.18 17.72
CA LEU A 280 -11.27 -16.02 18.49
C LEU A 280 -10.85 -16.38 19.92
N GLU A 281 -11.47 -17.39 20.53
CA GLU A 281 -11.15 -17.76 21.90
C GLU A 281 -9.73 -18.31 21.98
N LYS A 282 -9.38 -19.19 21.04
CA LYS A 282 -8.02 -19.70 20.91
C LYS A 282 -7.02 -18.59 20.61
N ASN A 283 -7.34 -17.68 19.69
CA ASN A 283 -6.41 -16.63 19.28
C ASN A 283 -6.19 -15.57 20.37
N GLN A 284 -7.22 -15.22 21.13
CA GLN A 284 -7.18 -14.17 22.15
C GLN A 284 -6.95 -14.70 23.58
N GLY A 285 -7.09 -16.02 23.79
CA GLY A 285 -7.01 -16.64 25.12
C GLY A 285 -8.15 -16.24 26.06
N ASN A 286 -9.33 -15.91 25.54
CA ASN A 286 -10.51 -15.53 26.32
C ASN A 286 -11.81 -15.73 25.52
N ASP A 287 -12.95 -15.83 26.21
CA ASP A 287 -14.28 -16.12 25.68
C ASP A 287 -15.15 -14.88 25.42
N SER A 288 -14.57 -13.67 25.40
CA SER A 288 -15.35 -12.42 25.29
C SER A 288 -16.05 -12.26 23.95
N TRP A 289 -15.50 -12.86 22.89
CA TRP A 289 -15.91 -12.63 21.50
C TRP A 289 -16.02 -11.14 21.14
N GLU A 290 -15.08 -10.35 21.65
CA GLU A 290 -14.96 -8.93 21.33
C GLU A 290 -13.81 -8.69 20.36
N LEU A 291 -13.96 -7.66 19.53
CA LEU A 291 -12.89 -7.18 18.66
C LEU A 291 -12.84 -5.65 18.67
N PRO A 292 -11.65 -5.06 18.45
CA PRO A 292 -11.55 -3.65 18.19
C PRO A 292 -11.97 -3.36 16.74
N VAL A 293 -12.64 -2.24 16.53
CA VAL A 293 -12.66 -1.56 15.24
C VAL A 293 -11.21 -1.22 14.88
N PRO A 294 -10.71 -1.61 13.69
CA PRO A 294 -9.38 -1.20 13.25
C PRO A 294 -9.26 0.32 13.24
N ALA A 295 -8.22 0.84 13.87
CA ALA A 295 -8.00 2.28 14.00
C ALA A 295 -6.50 2.59 13.91
N THR A 296 -6.16 3.72 13.31
CA THR A 296 -4.77 4.19 13.27
C THR A 296 -4.72 5.67 13.64
N TYR A 297 -3.82 6.02 14.55
CA TYR A 297 -3.63 7.36 15.08
C TYR A 297 -2.18 7.82 14.84
N VAL A 298 -1.99 9.13 14.66
CA VAL A 298 -0.70 9.78 14.86
C VAL A 298 -0.82 10.69 16.07
N ILE A 299 0.00 10.42 17.08
CA ILE A 299 0.03 11.09 18.38
C ILE A 299 1.29 11.94 18.42
N SER A 300 1.14 13.26 18.62
CA SER A 300 2.26 14.18 18.78
C SER A 300 2.98 13.94 20.11
N LYS A 301 4.20 14.46 20.24
CA LYS A 301 5.00 14.36 21.48
C LYS A 301 4.29 14.96 22.71
N GLU A 302 3.42 15.94 22.49
CA GLU A 302 2.59 16.59 23.50
C GLU A 302 1.32 15.79 23.84
N GLY A 303 1.12 14.62 23.23
CA GLY A 303 -0.04 13.76 23.47
C GLY A 303 -1.28 14.11 22.65
N LYS A 304 -1.20 15.01 21.67
CA LYS A 304 -2.35 15.36 20.83
C LYS A 304 -2.48 14.43 19.64
N ILE A 305 -3.69 13.94 19.36
CA ILE A 305 -3.95 13.16 18.15
C ILE A 305 -4.10 14.11 16.96
N VAL A 306 -3.13 14.08 16.04
CA VAL A 306 -3.10 14.96 14.85
C VAL A 306 -3.67 14.29 13.60
N TYR A 307 -3.76 12.97 13.61
CA TYR A 307 -4.40 12.15 12.59
C TYR A 307 -5.12 10.98 13.25
N SER A 308 -6.29 10.62 12.72
CA SER A 308 -7.03 9.43 13.09
C SER A 308 -7.73 8.85 11.87
N PHE A 309 -7.59 7.56 11.64
CA PHE A 309 -8.39 6.79 10.70
C PHE A 309 -9.27 5.82 11.48
N LEU A 310 -10.58 6.04 11.38
CA LEU A 310 -11.60 5.33 12.14
C LEU A 310 -12.69 4.87 11.16
N ASN A 311 -12.78 3.58 10.90
CA ASN A 311 -13.76 3.05 9.97
C ASN A 311 -14.31 1.70 10.44
N VAL A 312 -15.64 1.61 10.57
CA VAL A 312 -16.33 0.35 10.89
C VAL A 312 -16.16 -0.70 9.80
N ASP A 313 -15.94 -0.27 8.55
CA ASP A 313 -15.57 -1.19 7.49
C ASP A 313 -14.14 -1.69 7.73
N TYR A 314 -14.05 -2.90 8.27
CA TYR A 314 -12.79 -3.56 8.58
C TYR A 314 -11.98 -3.95 7.34
N VAL A 315 -12.38 -3.60 6.12
CA VAL A 315 -11.52 -3.66 4.91
C VAL A 315 -10.99 -2.29 4.46
N GLN A 316 -11.27 -1.22 5.20
CA GLN A 316 -10.69 0.11 4.94
C GLN A 316 -9.50 0.34 5.86
N ARG A 317 -8.39 0.92 5.36
CA ARG A 317 -7.17 1.16 6.16
C ARG A 317 -6.57 2.54 5.96
N ALA A 318 -5.85 3.02 6.97
CA ALA A 318 -5.01 4.20 6.83
C ALA A 318 -3.84 3.92 5.90
N GLU A 319 -3.71 4.76 4.86
CA GLU A 319 -2.61 4.70 3.91
C GLU A 319 -1.28 5.11 4.57
N PRO A 320 -0.16 4.40 4.30
CA PRO A 320 1.15 4.78 4.83
C PRO A 320 1.54 6.22 4.50
N ASN A 321 1.26 6.69 3.27
CA ASN A 321 1.59 8.05 2.86
C ASN A 321 0.81 9.12 3.63
N ASP A 322 -0.43 8.85 4.03
CA ASP A 322 -1.20 9.79 4.85
C ASP A 322 -0.66 9.87 6.27
N ILE A 323 -0.19 8.75 6.82
CA ILE A 323 0.51 8.68 8.11
C ILE A 323 1.83 9.46 8.05
N ILE A 324 2.63 9.27 6.99
CA ILE A 324 3.90 10.00 6.78
C ILE A 324 3.63 11.51 6.73
N LYS A 325 2.67 11.96 5.93
CA LYS A 325 2.30 13.39 5.86
C LYS A 325 1.85 13.94 7.22
N ALA A 326 1.10 13.15 7.99
CA ALA A 326 0.69 13.55 9.33
C ALA A 326 1.90 13.69 10.28
N LEU A 327 2.87 12.78 10.23
CA LEU A 327 4.12 12.87 10.99
C LEU A 327 4.95 14.09 10.58
N GLU A 328 5.11 14.32 9.27
CA GLU A 328 5.86 15.47 8.74
C GLU A 328 5.23 16.81 9.12
N SER A 329 3.91 16.87 9.31
CA SER A 329 3.22 18.08 9.76
C SER A 329 3.52 18.47 11.22
N LEU A 330 4.18 17.60 11.99
CA LEU A 330 4.63 17.86 13.36
C LEU A 330 6.03 18.47 13.44
N LYS A 331 6.75 18.59 12.31
CA LYS A 331 8.13 19.08 12.24
C LYS A 331 8.23 20.60 12.25
#